data_AF-A0A255EE58-F1
#
_entry.id   AF-A0A255EE58-F1
#
_cell.length_a   1.000
_cell.length_b   1.000
_cell.length_c   1.000
_cell.angle_alpha   90.00
_cell.angle_beta   90.00
_cell.angle_gamma   90.00
#
_symmetry.space_group_name_H-M   'P 1'
#
loop_
_entity.id
_entity.type
_entity.pdbx_description
1 polymer ?
#
loop_
_entity_poly.entity_id
_entity_poly.type
_entity_poly.pdbx_seq_one_letter_code
_entity_poly.pdbx_strand_id
1 'polypeptide(L)'
;MENCTACGTVGVPSQGPIPWDVDATTAELADRVAAGRMQVLRGDVALTDMTALLESERKYTVASFLSCQECGRILFWGLSIRGNPILRYADPDEVDRWPWQPIPPRESWAH
;
A
#
# COMPACT_ATOMS: atom_id res chain seq x y z
N MET A 1 -10.77 2.35 20.94
CA MET A 1 -11.05 1.51 19.75
C MET A 1 -9.73 0.90 19.29
N GLU A 2 -9.24 -0.12 19.99
CA GLU A 2 -7.85 -0.59 19.83
C GLU A 2 -7.73 -1.79 18.87
N ASN A 3 -8.83 -2.48 18.57
CA ASN A 3 -8.85 -3.71 17.77
C ASN A 3 -9.78 -3.59 16.55
N CYS A 4 -9.50 -2.69 15.61
CA CYS A 4 -10.24 -2.66 14.35
C CYS A 4 -9.80 -3.84 13.47
N THR A 5 -10.70 -4.78 13.17
CA THR A 5 -10.40 -5.96 12.36
C THR A 5 -9.94 -5.57 10.96
N ALA A 6 -10.55 -4.55 10.33
CA ALA A 6 -10.11 -4.10 9.01
C ALA A 6 -8.65 -3.66 8.99
N CYS A 7 -8.17 -2.95 10.00
CA CYS A 7 -6.77 -2.50 10.06
C CYS A 7 -5.82 -3.58 10.61
N GLY A 8 -6.23 -4.27 11.69
CA GLY A 8 -5.36 -5.16 12.46
C GLY A 8 -5.02 -6.48 11.76
N THR A 9 -5.79 -6.89 10.75
CA THR A 9 -5.59 -8.16 10.04
C THR A 9 -5.13 -7.99 8.58
N VAL A 10 -4.82 -6.76 8.15
CA VAL A 10 -4.51 -6.50 6.74
C VAL A 10 -3.10 -6.90 6.34
N GLY A 11 -2.14 -6.84 7.28
CA GLY A 11 -0.77 -7.27 7.04
C GLY A 11 -0.66 -8.79 7.09
N VAL A 12 -0.26 -9.40 5.98
CA VAL A 12 0.03 -10.83 5.91
C VAL A 12 1.52 -11.03 6.22
N PRO A 13 1.89 -11.74 7.30
CA PRO A 13 3.29 -11.96 7.64
C PRO A 13 4.01 -12.78 6.57
N SER A 14 5.21 -12.36 6.18
CA SER A 14 6.04 -13.16 5.27
C SER A 14 6.67 -14.36 5.99
N GLN A 15 6.99 -15.42 5.24
CA GLN A 15 7.76 -16.56 5.74
C GLN A 15 9.29 -16.34 5.67
N GLY A 16 9.72 -15.18 5.16
CA GLY A 16 11.12 -14.85 4.88
C GLY A 16 11.68 -13.72 5.74
N PRO A 17 12.78 -13.08 5.31
CA PRO A 17 13.47 -12.04 6.10
C PRO A 17 12.73 -10.69 6.14
N ILE A 18 11.70 -10.51 5.30
CA ILE A 18 10.89 -9.29 5.25
C ILE A 18 9.67 -9.43 6.17
N PRO A 19 9.13 -8.34 6.73
CA PRO A 19 8.03 -8.43 7.70
C PRO A 19 6.69 -8.85 7.07
N TRP A 20 6.43 -8.40 5.84
CA TRP A 20 5.14 -8.57 5.18
C TRP A 20 5.31 -9.30 3.85
N ASP A 21 4.42 -10.24 3.57
CA ASP A 21 4.23 -10.80 2.25
C ASP A 21 3.62 -9.72 1.36
N VAL A 22 4.37 -9.28 0.35
CA VAL A 22 4.01 -8.11 -0.48
C VAL A 22 2.73 -8.37 -1.26
N ASP A 23 2.65 -9.52 -1.93
CA ASP A 23 1.52 -9.83 -2.81
C ASP A 23 0.27 -10.15 -1.99
N ALA A 24 0.41 -10.94 -0.93
CA ALA A 24 -0.73 -11.27 -0.07
C ALA A 24 -1.26 -10.04 0.67
N THR A 25 -0.39 -9.17 1.20
CA THR A 25 -0.82 -7.92 1.86
C THR A 25 -1.48 -6.96 0.87
N THR A 26 -0.95 -6.85 -0.35
CA THR A 26 -1.52 -5.99 -1.39
C THR A 26 -2.89 -6.49 -1.85
N ALA A 27 -3.07 -7.81 -2.00
CA ALA A 27 -4.36 -8.42 -2.29
C ALA A 27 -5.38 -8.17 -1.17
N GLU A 28 -4.97 -8.35 0.08
CA GLU A 28 -5.83 -8.17 1.27
C GLU A 28 -6.27 -6.69 1.43
N LEU A 29 -5.42 -5.73 1.04
CA LEU A 29 -5.79 -4.31 0.91
C LEU A 29 -6.79 -4.08 -0.23
N ALA A 30 -6.53 -4.65 -1.41
CA ALA A 30 -7.40 -4.50 -2.58
C ALA A 30 -8.81 -5.07 -2.31
N ASP A 31 -8.91 -6.22 -1.66
CA ASP A 31 -10.17 -6.86 -1.29
C ASP A 31 -10.95 -6.02 -0.27
N ARG A 32 -10.28 -5.38 0.70
CA ARG A 32 -10.93 -4.42 1.62
C ARG A 32 -11.46 -3.20 0.91
N VAL A 33 -10.74 -2.70 -0.09
CA VAL A 33 -11.19 -1.56 -0.90
C VAL A 33 -12.39 -1.96 -1.75
N ALA A 34 -12.35 -3.13 -2.40
CA ALA A 34 -13.47 -3.65 -3.17
C ALA A 34 -14.72 -3.90 -2.30
N ALA A 35 -14.53 -4.35 -1.06
CA ALA A 35 -15.59 -4.55 -0.08
C ALA A 35 -16.06 -3.25 0.61
N GLY A 36 -15.49 -2.08 0.28
CA GLY A 36 -15.84 -0.79 0.89
C GLY A 36 -15.39 -0.62 2.35
N ARG A 37 -14.57 -1.52 2.88
CA ARG A 37 -14.01 -1.43 4.26
C ARG A 37 -12.81 -0.49 4.35
N MET A 38 -12.17 -0.22 3.21
CA MET A 38 -11.11 0.78 3.07
C MET A 38 -11.34 1.63 1.81
N GLN A 39 -10.75 2.81 1.80
CA GLN A 39 -10.74 3.71 0.67
C GLN A 39 -9.32 4.15 0.39
N VAL A 40 -8.86 4.06 -0.85
CA VAL A 40 -7.58 4.66 -1.25
C VAL A 40 -7.75 6.18 -1.23
N LEU A 41 -6.96 6.87 -0.40
CA LEU A 41 -6.92 8.33 -0.35
C LEU A 41 -6.02 8.86 -1.47
N ARG A 42 -4.82 8.29 -1.59
CA ARG A 42 -3.84 8.62 -2.63
C ARG A 42 -2.83 7.50 -2.74
N GLY A 43 -2.45 7.15 -3.96
CA GLY A 43 -1.38 6.20 -4.23
C GLY A 43 -0.69 6.51 -5.55
N ASP A 44 0.48 5.92 -5.75
CA ASP A 44 1.20 6.02 -7.02
C ASP A 44 0.44 5.33 -8.15
N VAL A 45 -0.14 4.17 -7.87
CA VAL A 45 -0.94 3.36 -8.80
C VAL A 45 -2.07 2.65 -8.05
N ALA A 46 -2.95 1.96 -8.77
CA ALA A 46 -3.89 1.05 -8.14
C ALA A 46 -3.14 -0.02 -7.33
N LEU A 47 -3.72 -0.50 -6.23
CA LEU A 47 -3.08 -1.50 -5.36
C LEU A 47 -2.59 -2.72 -6.17
N THR A 48 -3.42 -3.22 -7.07
CA THR A 48 -3.11 -4.36 -7.94
C THR A 48 -1.95 -4.13 -8.91
N ASP A 49 -1.57 -2.88 -9.16
CA ASP A 49 -0.45 -2.51 -10.04
C ASP A 49 0.84 -2.22 -9.24
N MET A 50 0.79 -2.18 -7.91
CA MET A 50 1.95 -1.77 -7.09
C MET A 50 3.15 -2.70 -7.28
N THR A 51 2.93 -4.02 -7.28
CA THR A 51 4.01 -5.01 -7.51
C THR A 51 4.58 -4.87 -8.92
N ALA A 52 3.75 -4.76 -9.96
CA ALA A 52 4.22 -4.61 -11.34
C ALA A 52 5.06 -3.33 -11.54
N LEU A 53 4.63 -2.19 -10.97
CA LEU A 53 5.42 -0.96 -11.02
C LEU A 53 6.74 -1.11 -10.24
N LEU A 54 6.74 -1.78 -9.09
CA LEU A 54 7.94 -2.05 -8.30
C LEU A 54 8.95 -2.92 -9.07
N GLU A 55 8.49 -4.03 -9.64
CA GLU A 55 9.30 -4.99 -10.40
C GLU A 55 9.89 -4.40 -11.68
N SER A 56 9.25 -3.38 -12.26
CA SER A 56 9.82 -2.65 -13.40
C SER A 56 11.11 -1.89 -13.06
N GLU A 57 11.38 -1.68 -11.77
CA GLU A 57 12.48 -0.88 -11.23
C GLU A 57 12.51 0.59 -11.72
N ARG A 58 11.46 1.05 -12.40
CA ARG A 58 11.37 2.42 -12.94
C ARG A 58 11.00 3.47 -11.89
N LYS A 59 10.57 3.03 -10.70
CA LYS A 59 10.26 3.89 -9.56
C LYS A 59 10.81 3.26 -8.27
N TYR A 60 11.62 4.03 -7.55
CA TYR A 60 12.32 3.52 -6.36
C TYR A 60 11.39 3.13 -5.21
N THR A 61 10.29 3.85 -5.04
CA THR A 61 9.31 3.62 -3.98
C THR A 61 7.90 3.75 -4.54
N VAL A 62 7.04 2.79 -4.23
CA VAL A 62 5.62 2.78 -4.60
C VAL A 62 4.81 2.87 -3.31
N ALA A 63 3.98 3.91 -3.19
CA ALA A 63 3.24 4.21 -1.97
C ALA A 63 1.73 4.24 -2.21
N SER A 64 0.97 3.85 -1.19
CA SER A 64 -0.48 4.01 -1.12
C SER A 64 -0.92 4.35 0.32
N PHE A 65 -1.78 5.35 0.44
CA PHE A 65 -2.45 5.73 1.67
C PHE A 65 -3.92 5.33 1.59
N LEU A 66 -4.41 4.63 2.62
CA LEU A 66 -5.77 4.11 2.67
C LEU A 66 -6.45 4.53 3.97
N SER A 67 -7.68 5.02 3.90
CA SER A 67 -8.52 5.27 5.07
C SER A 67 -9.40 4.06 5.35
N CYS A 68 -9.37 3.59 6.60
CA CYS A 68 -10.30 2.58 7.09
C CYS A 68 -11.68 3.18 7.32
N GLN A 69 -12.69 2.61 6.68
CA GLN A 69 -14.08 3.09 6.77
C GLN A 69 -14.76 2.66 8.08
N GLU A 70 -14.17 1.74 8.84
CA GLU A 70 -14.70 1.31 10.15
C GLU A 70 -14.20 2.18 11.31
N CYS A 71 -12.91 2.56 11.33
CA CYS A 71 -12.30 3.26 12.45
C CYS A 71 -11.69 4.63 12.11
N GLY A 72 -11.71 5.04 10.84
CA GLY A 72 -11.21 6.33 10.36
C GLY A 72 -9.68 6.45 10.32
N ARG A 73 -8.92 5.46 10.80
CA ARG A 73 -7.45 5.49 10.74
C ARG A 73 -6.94 5.39 9.31
N ILE A 74 -5.77 5.98 9.09
CA ILE A 74 -5.07 5.92 7.80
C ILE A 74 -3.92 4.92 7.90
N LEU A 75 -3.81 4.07 6.89
CA LEU A 75 -2.70 3.15 6.70
C LEU A 75 -1.82 3.65 5.56
N PHE A 76 -0.52 3.54 5.77
CA PHE A 76 0.48 3.65 4.73
C PHE A 76 0.95 2.24 4.34
N TRP A 77 0.89 1.95 3.04
CA TRP A 77 1.50 0.78 2.42
C TRP A 77 2.57 1.25 1.44
N GLY A 78 3.83 0.91 1.72
CA GLY A 78 4.97 1.33 0.94
C GLY A 78 5.86 0.16 0.54
N LEU A 79 6.22 0.11 -0.74
CA LEU A 79 7.14 -0.85 -1.33
C LEU A 79 8.38 -0.13 -1.84
N SER A 80 9.55 -0.76 -1.76
CA SER A 80 10.78 -0.20 -2.31
C SER A 80 11.67 -1.28 -2.90
N ILE A 81 12.40 -0.94 -3.98
CA ILE A 81 13.25 -1.90 -4.70
C ILE A 81 14.36 -2.49 -3.79
N ARG A 82 14.78 -1.74 -2.76
CA ARG A 82 15.94 -2.08 -1.91
C ARG A 82 15.63 -2.14 -0.41
N GLY A 83 14.37 -2.19 -0.03
CA GLY A 83 13.97 -2.09 1.37
C GLY A 83 12.72 -2.91 1.66
N ASN A 84 12.54 -3.23 2.93
CA ASN A 84 11.40 -4.00 3.40
C ASN A 84 10.08 -3.26 3.12
N PRO A 85 9.00 -3.98 2.80
CA PRO A 85 7.68 -3.38 2.75
C PRO A 85 7.32 -2.75 4.09
N ILE A 86 6.67 -1.59 4.05
CA ILE A 86 6.25 -0.84 5.23
C ILE A 86 4.73 -0.81 5.24
N LEU A 87 4.13 -1.44 6.25
CA LEU A 87 2.74 -1.28 6.61
C LEU A 87 2.67 -0.63 8.00
N ARG A 88 2.04 0.53 8.10
CA ARG A 88 1.88 1.25 9.38
C ARG A 88 0.67 2.17 9.37
N TYR A 89 0.26 2.61 10.54
CA TYR A 89 -0.61 3.77 10.66
C TYR A 89 0.13 5.05 10.25
N ALA A 90 -0.61 5.98 9.66
CA ALA A 90 -0.11 7.28 9.23
C ALA A 90 -1.01 8.41 9.72
N ASP A 91 -0.42 9.59 9.90
CA ASP A 91 -1.18 10.80 10.16
C ASP A 91 -1.83 11.30 8.85
N PRO A 92 -3.03 11.92 8.91
CA PRO A 92 -3.69 12.46 7.72
C PRO A 92 -2.83 13.41 6.89
N ASP A 93 -2.05 14.26 7.55
CA ASP A 93 -1.17 15.22 6.88
C ASP A 93 0.00 14.56 6.13
N GLU A 94 0.31 13.28 6.38
CA GLU A 94 1.33 12.56 5.62
C GLU A 94 0.90 12.30 4.17
N VAL A 95 -0.40 12.19 3.89
CA VAL A 95 -0.93 11.91 2.55
C VAL A 95 -0.50 13.01 1.56
N ASP A 96 -0.56 14.26 2.01
CA ASP A 96 -0.20 15.42 1.19
C ASP A 96 1.29 15.74 1.23
N ARG A 97 1.95 15.51 2.36
CA ARG A 97 3.39 15.79 2.54
C ARG A 97 4.29 14.72 1.97
N TRP A 98 3.77 13.54 1.62
CA TRP A 98 4.55 12.49 1.01
C TRP A 98 5.23 13.01 -0.27
N PRO A 99 6.54 12.75 -0.48
CA PRO A 99 7.29 13.30 -1.60
C PRO A 99 6.98 12.54 -2.91
N TRP A 100 5.74 12.69 -3.39
CA TRP A 100 5.22 12.05 -4.60
C TRP A 100 6.14 12.33 -5.80
N GLN A 101 6.82 11.28 -6.25
CA GLN A 101 7.59 11.32 -7.48
C GLN A 101 6.67 11.09 -8.68
N PRO A 102 7.01 11.58 -9.88
CA PRO A 102 6.32 11.21 -11.11
C PRO A 102 6.19 9.69 -11.27
N ILE A 103 5.09 9.25 -11.86
CA ILE A 103 4.87 7.85 -12.21
C ILE A 103 5.27 7.68 -13.69
N PRO A 104 6.13 6.71 -14.03
CA PRO A 104 6.46 6.44 -15.43
C PRO A 104 5.19 6.02 -16.22
N PRO A 105 5.14 6.28 -17.54
CA PRO A 105 3.98 5.92 -18.36
C PRO A 105 3.59 4.44 -18.21
N ARG A 106 2.29 4.14 -18.10
CA ARG A 106 1.78 2.77 -17.83
C ARG A 106 2.31 1.74 -18.83
N GLU A 107 2.35 2.08 -20.11
CA GLU A 107 2.90 1.25 -21.19
C GLU A 107 4.37 0.83 -21.02
N SER A 108 5.12 1.50 -20.14
CA SER A 108 6.53 1.18 -19.88
C SER A 108 6.74 0.11 -18.81
N TRP A 109 5.69 -0.29 -18.09
CA TRP A 109 5.78 -1.25 -16.96
C TRP A 109 4.58 -2.21 -16.83
N ALA A 110 3.43 -1.92 -17.44
CA ALA A 110 2.29 -2.85 -17.48
C ALA A 110 2.41 -3.72 -18.75
N HIS A 111 2.74 -5.00 -18.58
CA HIS A 111 2.87 -6.00 -19.65
C HIS A 111 1.79 -7.07 -19.55
#